data_AF-A0A2V9TQR0-F1
#
_entry.id   AF-A0A2V9TQR0-F1
#
_cell.length_a   1.000
_cell.length_b   1.000
_cell.length_c   1.000
_cell.angle_alpha   90.00
_cell.angle_beta   90.00
_cell.angle_gamma   90.00
#
_symmetry.space_group_name_H-M   'P 1'
#
loop_
_entity.id
_entity.type
_entity.pdbx_description
1 polymer ?
#
loop_
_entity_poly.entity_id
_entity_poly.type
_entity_poly.pdbx_seq_one_letter_code
_entity_poly.pdbx_strand_id
1 'polypeptide(L)'
;MADDTSKYVYLSDGGHFDNMGLYELVRRRCYRIVICDSEQDEDYFFEGIANAIRKCRVDFGVEITLDELDCLRPDPLTGNCKRHWARGKIRYPETPADQPGQESNEGKILYIKSSLTGAAKYEDIELPSEPADVVNFKFMHKHFPHDTTH
;
A
#
# COMPACT_ATOMS: atom_id res chain seq x y z
N MET A 1 -1.79 -10.81 -23.68
CA MET A 1 -0.62 -11.65 -23.39
C MET A 1 0.40 -10.78 -22.69
N ALA A 2 0.53 -10.91 -21.37
CA ALA A 2 1.54 -10.19 -20.59
C ALA A 2 2.82 -11.02 -20.62
N ASP A 3 3.92 -10.40 -21.03
CA ASP A 3 5.26 -10.99 -21.13
C ASP A 3 5.93 -11.11 -19.75
N ASP A 4 6.63 -12.22 -19.55
CA ASP A 4 7.24 -12.73 -18.30
C ASP A 4 8.60 -12.07 -17.99
N THR A 5 8.86 -10.88 -18.53
CA THR A 5 10.14 -10.15 -18.39
C THR A 5 10.02 -8.81 -17.66
N SER A 6 8.85 -8.47 -17.13
CA SER A 6 8.59 -7.15 -16.54
C SER A 6 9.13 -7.05 -15.10
N LYS A 7 10.03 -6.08 -14.84
CA LYS A 7 10.58 -5.76 -13.50
C LYS A 7 9.55 -5.22 -12.49
N TYR A 8 8.33 -4.96 -12.96
CA TYR A 8 7.17 -4.52 -12.19
C TYR A 8 5.93 -5.10 -12.86
N VAL A 9 5.08 -5.81 -12.13
CA VAL A 9 3.80 -6.33 -12.62
C VAL A 9 2.70 -5.56 -11.91
N TYR A 10 1.90 -4.81 -12.67
CA TYR A 10 0.64 -4.23 -12.20
C TYR A 10 -0.46 -5.25 -12.47
N LEU A 11 -1.14 -5.70 -11.42
CA LEU A 11 -2.28 -6.59 -11.52
C LEU A 11 -3.42 -6.04 -10.65
N SER A 12 -4.49 -5.58 -11.28
CA SER A 12 -5.78 -5.28 -10.63
C SER A 12 -6.89 -5.93 -11.45
N ASP A 13 -7.79 -6.69 -10.81
CA ASP A 13 -8.99 -7.28 -11.44
C ASP A 13 -10.14 -7.36 -10.42
N GLY A 14 -11.37 -7.13 -10.91
CA GLY A 14 -12.60 -6.90 -10.17
C GLY A 14 -13.16 -8.10 -9.40
N GLY A 15 -13.78 -7.78 -8.26
CA GLY A 15 -14.74 -8.67 -7.60
C GLY A 15 -14.12 -9.70 -6.64
N HIS A 16 -13.91 -9.26 -5.40
CA HIS A 16 -14.16 -10.05 -4.18
C HIS A 16 -13.15 -11.14 -3.74
N PHE A 17 -11.94 -11.27 -4.30
CA PHE A 17 -10.95 -12.23 -3.75
C PHE A 17 -9.62 -11.62 -3.27
N ASP A 18 -9.10 -10.64 -4.00
CA ASP A 18 -7.91 -9.85 -3.65
C ASP A 18 -7.92 -8.57 -4.52
N ASN A 19 -8.45 -7.45 -4.01
CA ASN A 19 -8.56 -6.22 -4.81
C ASN A 19 -7.18 -5.60 -5.13
N MET A 20 -6.09 -6.13 -4.55
CA MET A 20 -4.73 -5.58 -4.65
C MET A 20 -3.80 -6.45 -5.52
N GLY A 21 -4.24 -7.66 -5.91
CA GLY A 21 -3.45 -8.61 -6.70
C GLY A 21 -2.19 -9.15 -6.00
N LEU A 22 -1.98 -8.86 -4.71
CA LEU A 22 -0.80 -9.26 -3.93
C LEU A 22 -0.62 -10.78 -3.91
N TYR A 23 -1.70 -11.51 -3.66
CA TYR A 23 -1.70 -12.96 -3.52
C TYR A 23 -1.10 -13.63 -4.76
N GLU A 24 -1.52 -13.19 -5.95
CA GLU A 24 -1.08 -13.74 -7.23
C GLU A 24 0.37 -13.33 -7.58
N LEU A 25 0.83 -12.17 -7.14
CA LEU A 25 2.24 -11.77 -7.28
C LEU A 25 3.16 -12.58 -6.37
N VAL A 26 2.72 -12.84 -5.13
CA VAL A 26 3.42 -13.71 -4.18
C VAL A 26 3.45 -15.16 -4.66
N ARG A 27 2.35 -15.66 -5.22
CA ARG A 27 2.28 -16.98 -5.85
C ARG A 27 3.33 -17.16 -6.94
N ARG A 28 3.60 -16.10 -7.72
CA ARG A 28 4.62 -16.06 -8.78
C ARG A 28 6.04 -15.74 -8.29
N ARG A 29 6.27 -15.63 -6.98
CA ARG A 29 7.59 -15.32 -6.39
C ARG A 29 8.16 -13.98 -6.83
N CYS A 30 7.32 -12.95 -6.97
CA CYS A 30 7.80 -11.60 -7.22
C CYS A 30 8.56 -11.04 -6.00
N TYR A 31 9.84 -10.70 -6.16
CA TYR A 31 10.65 -10.07 -5.10
C TYR A 31 10.54 -8.55 -5.06
N ARG A 32 9.80 -7.93 -5.99
CA ARG A 32 9.55 -6.48 -6.04
C ARG A 32 8.10 -6.26 -6.35
N ILE A 33 7.34 -5.77 -5.37
CA ILE A 33 5.90 -5.59 -5.48
C ILE A 33 5.56 -4.14 -5.16
N VAL A 34 4.70 -3.53 -5.98
CA VAL A 34 4.06 -2.24 -5.68
C VAL A 34 2.56 -2.51 -5.63
N ILE A 35 1.92 -2.11 -4.54
CA ILE A 35 0.48 -2.22 -4.32
C ILE A 35 -0.10 -0.82 -4.26
N CYS A 36 -1.21 -0.60 -4.96
CA CYS A 36 -2.07 0.55 -4.77
C CYS A 36 -3.37 0.08 -4.13
N ASP A 37 -3.63 0.56 -2.92
CA ASP A 37 -4.84 0.31 -2.17
C ASP A 37 -5.79 1.51 -2.29
N SER A 38 -6.88 1.24 -2.99
CA SER A 38 -8.01 2.14 -3.18
C SER A 38 -9.31 1.55 -2.64
N GLU A 39 -9.21 0.60 -1.69
CA GLU A 39 -10.37 0.07 -1.00
C GLU A 39 -11.07 1.15 -0.14
N GLN A 40 -12.37 0.95 0.07
CA GLN A 40 -13.13 1.73 1.05
C GLN A 40 -12.70 1.27 2.45
N ASP A 41 -11.96 2.14 3.13
CA ASP A 41 -11.39 1.89 4.46
C ASP A 41 -11.37 3.22 5.20
N GLU A 42 -12.56 3.74 5.49
CA GLU A 42 -12.75 5.07 6.11
C GLU A 42 -12.03 5.20 7.45
N ASP A 43 -11.92 4.09 8.19
CA ASP A 43 -11.27 4.02 9.49
C ASP A 43 -9.77 3.65 9.43
N TYR A 44 -9.23 3.44 8.22
CA TYR A 44 -7.82 3.06 8.02
C TYR A 44 -7.44 1.83 8.86
N PHE A 45 -8.27 0.78 8.82
CA PHE A 45 -8.01 -0.51 9.45
C PHE A 45 -7.08 -1.40 8.63
N PHE A 46 -6.89 -1.08 7.34
CA PHE A 46 -6.02 -1.82 6.44
C PHE A 46 -6.43 -3.30 6.31
N GLU A 47 -7.74 -3.58 6.36
CA GLU A 47 -8.26 -4.95 6.41
C GLU A 47 -7.91 -5.76 5.15
N GLY A 48 -8.03 -5.17 3.96
CA GLY A 48 -7.72 -5.85 2.71
C GLY A 48 -6.28 -6.33 2.64
N ILE A 49 -5.32 -5.45 2.91
CA ILE A 49 -3.89 -5.79 2.91
C ILE A 49 -3.54 -6.76 4.03
N ALA A 50 -4.12 -6.61 5.23
CA ALA A 50 -3.92 -7.55 6.33
C ALA A 50 -4.42 -8.96 6.00
N ASN A 51 -5.59 -9.06 5.36
CA ASN A 51 -6.16 -10.31 4.89
C ASN A 51 -5.31 -10.94 3.77
N ALA A 52 -4.83 -10.15 2.81
CA ALA A 52 -3.95 -10.63 1.75
C ALA A 52 -2.61 -11.17 2.30
N ILE A 53 -1.97 -10.45 3.23
CA ILE A 53 -0.74 -10.89 3.91
C ILE A 53 -1.00 -12.20 4.68
N ARG A 54 -2.12 -12.29 5.41
CA ARG A 54 -2.49 -13.51 6.15
C ARG A 54 -2.68 -14.71 5.22
N LYS A 55 -3.36 -14.53 4.08
CA LYS A 55 -3.50 -15.58 3.06
C LYS A 55 -2.14 -16.02 2.50
N CYS A 56 -1.26 -15.07 2.17
CA CYS A 56 0.10 -15.37 1.68
C CYS A 56 0.91 -16.18 2.70
N ARG A 57 0.80 -15.86 3.99
CA ARG A 57 1.46 -16.60 5.07
C ARG A 57 0.92 -18.03 5.17
N VAL A 58 -0.40 -18.20 5.21
CA VAL A 58 -1.04 -19.52 5.39
C VAL A 58 -0.77 -20.45 4.19
N ASP A 59 -0.91 -19.94 2.97
CA ASP A 59 -0.89 -20.77 1.77
C ASP A 59 0.52 -21.00 1.23
N PHE A 60 1.43 -20.03 1.40
CA PHE A 60 2.76 -20.07 0.80
C PHE A 60 3.91 -20.00 1.81
N GLY A 61 3.63 -19.83 3.10
CA GLY A 61 4.66 -19.63 4.13
C GLY A 61 5.45 -18.32 3.96
N VAL A 62 4.92 -17.36 3.20
CA VAL A 62 5.61 -16.09 2.90
C VAL A 62 5.35 -15.09 4.01
N GLU A 63 6.42 -14.52 4.55
CA GLU A 63 6.35 -13.46 5.54
C GLU A 63 6.43 -12.09 4.86
N ILE A 64 5.45 -11.24 5.12
CA ILE A 64 5.38 -9.88 4.58
C ILE A 64 5.24 -8.92 5.74
N THR A 65 6.11 -7.91 5.80
CA THR A 65 6.05 -6.84 6.79
C THR A 65 5.89 -5.50 6.09
N LEU A 66 5.13 -4.59 6.70
CA LEU A 66 5.02 -3.20 6.27
C LEU A 66 5.49 -2.31 7.43
N ASP A 67 6.45 -1.45 7.13
CA ASP A 67 7.08 -0.54 8.07
C ASP A 67 6.35 0.80 8.09
N GLU A 68 6.31 1.45 9.25
CA GLU A 68 5.75 2.80 9.42
C GLU A 68 4.28 2.96 8.97
N LEU A 69 3.46 1.91 9.11
CA LEU A 69 2.02 1.91 8.81
C LEU A 69 1.26 3.05 9.52
N ASP A 70 1.69 3.44 10.72
CA ASP A 70 1.10 4.57 11.46
C ASP A 70 1.19 5.91 10.70
N CYS A 71 2.13 6.06 9.75
CA CYS A 71 2.20 7.24 8.90
C CYS A 71 1.04 7.33 7.90
N LEU A 72 0.30 6.24 7.71
CA LEU A 72 -0.85 6.14 6.82
C LEU A 72 -2.18 6.26 7.57
N ARG A 73 -2.16 6.45 8.89
CA ARG A 73 -3.37 6.77 9.67
C ARG A 73 -3.58 8.27 9.68
N PRO A 74 -4.82 8.75 9.51
CA PRO A 74 -5.12 10.17 9.60
C PRO A 74 -4.92 10.65 11.03
N ASP A 75 -4.31 11.81 11.17
CA ASP A 75 -4.23 12.52 12.44
C ASP A 75 -5.64 12.94 12.88
N PRO A 76 -6.06 12.68 14.14
CA PRO A 76 -7.43 12.94 14.58
C PRO A 76 -7.85 14.41 14.55
N LEU A 77 -6.88 15.35 14.59
CA LEU A 77 -7.15 16.78 14.60
C LEU A 77 -7.28 17.34 13.17
N THR A 78 -6.45 16.85 12.25
CA THR A 78 -6.37 17.39 10.88
C THR A 78 -7.06 16.53 9.83
N GLY A 79 -7.31 15.26 10.12
CA GLY A 79 -7.83 14.27 9.17
C GLY A 79 -6.84 13.91 8.05
N ASN A 80 -5.55 14.23 8.22
CA ASN A 80 -4.51 14.01 7.22
C ASN A 80 -3.50 12.97 7.70
N CYS A 81 -3.04 12.12 6.79
CA CYS A 81 -1.96 11.17 7.00
C CYS A 81 -0.60 11.87 6.89
N LYS A 82 0.46 11.27 7.42
CA LYS A 82 1.82 11.82 7.26
C LYS A 82 2.39 11.53 5.86
N ARG A 83 1.96 10.41 5.25
CA ARG A 83 2.37 9.97 3.90
C ARG A 83 1.24 9.19 3.21
N HIS A 84 1.43 8.92 1.92
CA HIS A 84 0.56 8.05 1.12
C HIS A 84 1.07 6.62 0.94
N TRP A 85 2.25 6.29 1.47
CA TRP A 85 2.84 4.98 1.25
C TRP A 85 3.62 4.45 2.46
N ALA A 86 3.69 3.12 2.55
CA ALA A 86 4.51 2.35 3.47
C ALA A 86 5.44 1.43 2.66
N ARG A 87 6.67 1.28 3.11
CA ARG A 87 7.60 0.30 2.56
C ARG A 87 7.54 -0.97 3.39
N GLY A 88 8.02 -2.05 2.83
CA GLY A 88 8.06 -3.31 3.53
C GLY A 88 8.96 -4.33 2.87
N LYS A 89 8.96 -5.51 3.45
CA LYS A 89 9.80 -6.64 3.06
C LYS A 89 8.96 -7.87 2.77
N ILE A 90 9.46 -8.72 1.90
CA ILE A 90 8.89 -10.01 1.55
C ILE A 90 9.96 -11.07 1.76
N ARG A 91 9.70 -12.06 2.60
CA ARG A 91 10.59 -13.21 2.80
C ARG A 91 9.88 -14.48 2.38
N TYR A 92 10.37 -15.06 1.29
CA TYR A 92 9.95 -16.37 0.81
C TYR A 92 10.66 -17.49 1.60
N PRO A 93 10.05 -18.67 1.79
CA PRO A 93 10.66 -19.79 2.51
C PRO A 93 12.01 -20.23 1.93
N GLU A 94 12.17 -20.13 0.61
CA GLU A 94 13.40 -20.47 -0.11
C GLU A 94 14.51 -19.41 0.02
N THR A 95 14.21 -18.21 0.56
CA THR A 95 15.21 -17.15 0.75
C THR A 95 16.20 -17.59 1.83
N PRO A 96 17.52 -17.68 1.53
CA PRO A 96 18.52 -18.06 2.51
C PRO A 96 18.50 -17.14 3.75
N ALA A 97 18.85 -17.70 4.91
CA ALA A 97 19.06 -16.91 6.11
C ALA A 97 20.14 -15.85 5.88
N ASP A 98 19.95 -14.66 6.46
CA ASP A 98 20.90 -13.56 6.30
C ASP A 98 22.25 -13.96 6.92
N GLN A 99 23.32 -13.73 6.17
CA GLN A 99 24.69 -13.94 6.65
C GLN A 99 25.32 -12.59 7.04
N PRO A 100 26.11 -12.52 8.12
CA PRO A 100 26.79 -11.30 8.51
C PRO A 100 27.67 -10.76 7.37
N GLY A 101 27.45 -9.50 6.97
CA GLY A 101 28.23 -8.84 5.92
C GLY A 101 27.74 -9.08 4.48
N GLN A 102 26.63 -9.80 4.29
CA GLN A 102 25.98 -9.97 2.98
C GLN A 102 24.69 -9.15 2.89
N GLU A 103 24.41 -8.58 1.71
CA GLU A 103 23.10 -7.96 1.47
C GLU A 103 21.98 -9.00 1.58
N SER A 104 20.90 -8.65 2.28
CA SER A 104 19.75 -9.53 2.45
C SER A 104 19.07 -9.80 1.11
N ASN A 105 18.75 -11.06 0.84
CA ASN A 105 17.99 -11.49 -0.35
C ASN A 105 16.47 -11.33 -0.16
N GLU A 106 16.02 -10.51 0.80
CA GLU A 106 14.62 -10.18 0.99
C GLU A 106 14.05 -9.42 -0.22
N GLY A 107 12.81 -9.77 -0.57
CA GLY A 107 12.00 -8.99 -1.48
C GLY A 107 11.57 -7.68 -0.84
N LYS A 108 11.16 -6.72 -1.68
CA LYS A 108 10.68 -5.41 -1.28
C LYS A 108 9.24 -5.22 -1.72
N ILE A 109 8.44 -4.62 -0.86
CA ILE A 109 7.07 -4.22 -1.15
C ILE A 109 6.90 -2.71 -0.89
N LEU A 110 6.19 -2.03 -1.79
CA LEU A 110 5.73 -0.65 -1.59
C LEU A 110 4.20 -0.68 -1.60
N TYR A 111 3.60 -0.33 -0.48
CA TYR A 111 2.16 -0.23 -0.30
C TYR A 111 1.76 1.24 -0.36
N ILE A 112 0.90 1.61 -1.31
CA ILE A 112 0.39 2.96 -1.50
C ILE A 112 -1.07 2.96 -1.08
N LYS A 113 -1.44 3.80 -0.12
CA LYS A 113 -2.81 3.96 0.35
C LYS A 113 -3.37 5.25 -0.20
N SER A 114 -4.57 5.18 -0.75
CA SER A 114 -5.36 6.37 -1.07
C SER A 114 -5.63 7.12 0.25
N SER A 115 -4.92 8.23 0.45
CA SER A 115 -4.98 9.04 1.67
C SER A 115 -4.75 10.50 1.31
N LEU A 116 -5.02 11.40 2.24
CA LEU A 116 -4.70 12.83 2.11
C LEU A 116 -3.57 13.15 3.07
N THR A 117 -2.53 13.84 2.60
CA THR A 117 -1.40 14.24 3.47
C THR A 117 -1.47 15.69 3.89
N GLY A 118 -2.25 16.49 3.17
CA GLY A 118 -2.55 17.88 3.51
C GLY A 118 -1.30 18.73 3.68
N ALA A 119 -0.95 19.49 2.65
CA ALA A 119 -0.05 20.62 2.81
C ALA A 119 -0.68 21.90 2.30
N ALA A 120 -1.18 22.69 3.25
CA ALA A 120 -1.14 24.13 3.12
C ALA A 120 0.08 24.61 3.89
N LYS A 121 0.97 25.38 3.23
CA LYS A 121 1.92 26.21 3.95
C LYS A 121 1.21 27.46 4.45
N TYR A 122 1.23 27.66 5.77
CA TYR A 122 1.12 28.97 6.39
C TYR A 122 2.56 29.39 6.71
N GLU A 123 3.05 30.47 6.11
CA GLU A 123 4.43 30.96 6.26
C GLU A 123 5.50 30.02 5.64
N ASP A 124 6.49 29.48 6.38
CA ASP A 124 7.81 29.15 5.79
C ASP A 124 8.24 27.65 5.61
N ILE A 125 7.40 26.59 5.77
CA ILE A 125 7.82 25.14 5.62
C ILE A 125 7.06 24.29 4.55
N GLU A 126 7.70 23.70 3.51
CA GLU A 126 7.03 23.17 2.26
C GLU A 126 6.95 21.66 2.11
N LEU A 127 5.86 21.20 1.45
CA LEU A 127 5.61 19.95 0.66
C LEU A 127 4.22 19.34 0.97
N PRO A 128 3.58 18.57 0.05
CA PRO A 128 2.90 18.92 -1.21
C PRO A 128 1.36 19.06 -1.05
N SER A 129 0.75 20.04 -1.71
CA SER A 129 -0.71 20.23 -1.70
C SER A 129 -1.38 19.17 -2.58
N GLU A 130 -2.49 18.58 -2.14
CA GLU A 130 -3.48 18.09 -3.10
C GLU A 130 -3.91 19.28 -3.98
N PRO A 131 -4.05 19.12 -5.32
CA PRO A 131 -4.48 20.21 -6.17
C PRO A 131 -5.86 20.73 -5.71
N ALA A 132 -6.13 22.02 -5.91
CA ALA A 132 -7.26 22.71 -5.28
C ALA A 132 -8.63 22.08 -5.61
N ASP A 133 -8.73 21.39 -6.74
CA ASP A 133 -9.87 20.58 -7.16
C ASP A 133 -10.10 19.36 -6.24
N VAL A 134 -9.05 18.64 -5.85
CA VAL A 134 -9.12 17.49 -4.92
C VAL A 134 -9.52 17.95 -3.51
N VAL A 135 -8.99 19.11 -3.07
CA VAL A 135 -9.35 19.71 -1.78
C VAL A 135 -10.81 20.17 -1.77
N ASN A 136 -11.26 20.86 -2.82
CA ASN A 136 -12.66 21.29 -2.95
C ASN A 136 -13.61 20.09 -3.02
N PHE A 137 -13.21 19.01 -3.71
CA PHE A 137 -13.99 17.79 -3.78
C PHE A 137 -14.17 17.13 -2.40
N LYS A 138 -13.13 17.09 -1.56
CA LYS A 138 -13.22 16.65 -0.14
C LYS A 138 -14.24 17.47 0.65
N PHE A 139 -14.21 18.80 0.52
CA PHE A 139 -15.15 19.67 1.24
C PHE A 139 -16.62 19.41 0.85
N MET A 140 -16.84 18.98 -0.40
CA MET A 140 -18.16 18.69 -0.93
C MET A 140 -18.61 17.24 -0.66
N HIS A 141 -17.69 16.30 -0.40
CA HIS A 141 -17.97 14.86 -0.22
C HIS A 141 -17.28 14.32 1.04
N LYS A 142 -18.07 14.10 2.10
CA LYS A 142 -17.57 13.66 3.42
C LYS A 142 -16.82 12.32 3.40
N HIS A 143 -17.06 11.46 2.40
CA HIS A 143 -16.49 10.12 2.31
C HIS A 143 -15.23 10.05 1.44
N PHE A 144 -14.88 11.11 0.71
CA PHE A 144 -13.66 11.17 -0.11
C PHE A 144 -12.39 11.01 0.75
N PRO A 145 -11.36 10.26 0.31
CA PRO A 145 -11.18 9.60 -1.00
C PRO A 145 -11.78 8.20 -1.12
N HIS A 146 -12.68 7.81 -0.22
CA HIS A 146 -13.28 6.49 -0.12
C HIS A 146 -14.73 6.45 -0.64
N ASP A 147 -15.01 7.21 -1.69
CA ASP A 147 -16.36 7.26 -2.25
C ASP A 147 -16.77 5.90 -2.85
N THR A 148 -18.04 5.58 -2.74
CA THR A 148 -18.61 4.37 -3.34
C THR A 148 -18.66 4.51 -4.86
N THR A 149 -18.24 3.47 -5.58
CA THR A 149 -18.52 3.33 -7.01
C THR A 149 -19.89 2.68 -7.16
N HIS A 150 -20.89 3.49 -7.51
CA HIS A 150 -22.21 3.03 -7.97
C HIS A 150 -22.26 2.93 -9.50
#